data_AF-A0AA88J4P9-F1
#
_entry.id   AF-A0AA88J4P9-F1
#
_cell.length_a   1.000
_cell.length_b   1.000
_cell.length_c   1.000
_cell.angle_alpha   90.00
_cell.angle_beta   90.00
_cell.angle_gamma   90.00
#
_symmetry.space_group_name_H-M   'P 1'
#
loop_
_entity.id
_entity.type
_entity.pdbx_description
1 polymer ?
#
loop_
_entity_poly.entity_id
_entity_poly.type
_entity_poly.pdbx_seq_one_letter_code
_entity_poly.pdbx_strand_id
1 'polypeptide(L)'
;MADEVKSAEAEARSTRRSEKEVRAAKGATEEAIKEAEDRAKAAEERARLAEEKLSFAEDWVRKAEQDAEEAESSRWEMAEAMNKAERDLTSARAEHERYLEVVLLAARAQAVEEYLQSEDFKARLVTEYQEGMRDMKAGFITTNPSLVEVDWSFVPEESEEIAAEEAFEEGEVSGAAPLPENVVVLDDPVQPDVLEQPVTHKQPVPPE
;
A
#
# COMPACT_ATOMS: atom_id res chain seq x y z
N MET A 1 -24.07 -120.19 3.33
CA MET A 1 -24.23 -119.75 4.74
C MET A 1 -22.97 -119.10 5.31
N ALA A 2 -21.85 -119.81 5.56
CA ALA A 2 -20.67 -119.17 6.18
C ALA A 2 -19.97 -118.12 5.28
N ASP A 3 -19.90 -118.35 3.97
CA ASP A 3 -19.29 -117.40 3.03
C ASP A 3 -20.19 -116.18 2.73
N GLU A 4 -21.51 -116.35 2.78
CA GLU A 4 -22.47 -115.24 2.64
C GLU A 4 -22.40 -114.29 3.85
N VAL A 5 -22.24 -114.83 5.06
CA VAL A 5 -22.07 -114.03 6.28
C VAL A 5 -20.75 -113.25 6.24
N LYS A 6 -19.65 -113.85 5.78
CA LYS A 6 -18.37 -113.15 5.61
C LYS A 6 -18.43 -112.05 4.54
N SER A 7 -19.15 -112.30 3.44
CA SER A 7 -19.38 -111.31 2.38
C SER A 7 -20.17 -110.12 2.90
N ALA A 8 -21.27 -110.37 3.63
CA ALA A 8 -22.09 -109.32 4.23
C ALA A 8 -21.33 -108.52 5.30
N GLU A 9 -20.46 -109.16 6.08
CA GLU A 9 -19.64 -108.48 7.10
C GLU A 9 -18.55 -107.59 6.47
N ALA A 10 -17.98 -108.00 5.32
CA ALA A 10 -17.04 -107.18 4.55
C ALA A 10 -17.74 -105.96 3.92
N GLU A 11 -18.96 -106.13 3.40
CA GLU A 11 -19.80 -105.04 2.90
C GLU A 11 -20.18 -104.04 4.01
N ALA A 12 -20.55 -104.54 5.20
CA ALA A 12 -20.86 -103.71 6.36
C ALA A 12 -19.63 -102.93 6.88
N ARG A 13 -18.42 -103.52 6.79
CA ARG A 13 -17.17 -102.81 7.13
C ARG A 13 -16.81 -101.76 6.07
N SER A 14 -17.05 -102.06 4.79
CA SER A 14 -16.84 -101.13 3.67
C SER A 14 -17.75 -99.90 3.78
N THR A 15 -19.05 -100.11 4.02
CA THR A 15 -20.03 -99.03 4.19
C THR A 15 -19.75 -98.16 5.41
N ARG A 16 -19.36 -98.76 6.55
CA ARG A 16 -18.92 -97.97 7.73
C ARG A 16 -17.66 -97.15 7.48
N ARG A 17 -16.76 -97.63 6.61
CA ARG A 17 -15.52 -96.93 6.26
C ARG A 17 -15.83 -95.75 5.35
N SER A 18 -16.65 -95.95 4.33
CA SER A 18 -17.10 -94.85 3.45
C SER A 18 -17.95 -93.82 4.19
N GLU A 19 -18.81 -94.22 5.14
CA GLU A 19 -19.54 -93.25 6.01
C GLU A 19 -18.61 -92.42 6.89
N LYS A 20 -17.53 -93.00 7.42
CA LYS A 20 -16.52 -92.26 8.19
C LYS A 20 -15.76 -91.27 7.32
N GLU A 21 -15.39 -91.66 6.11
CA GLU A 21 -14.73 -90.80 5.13
C GLU A 21 -15.64 -89.64 4.70
N VAL A 22 -16.94 -89.91 4.46
CA VAL A 22 -17.92 -88.87 4.15
C VAL A 22 -18.12 -87.90 5.32
N ARG A 23 -18.17 -88.38 6.58
CA ARG A 23 -18.20 -87.48 7.75
C ARG A 23 -16.94 -86.63 7.88
N ALA A 24 -15.77 -87.22 7.67
CA ALA A 24 -14.50 -86.50 7.74
C ALA A 24 -14.39 -85.44 6.63
N ALA A 25 -14.78 -85.78 5.40
CA ALA A 25 -14.85 -84.85 4.29
C ALA A 25 -15.84 -83.71 4.55
N LYS A 26 -17.02 -84.03 5.09
CA LYS A 26 -18.03 -83.02 5.46
C LYS A 26 -17.50 -82.07 6.55
N GLY A 27 -16.83 -82.59 7.58
CA GLY A 27 -16.20 -81.78 8.62
C GLY A 27 -15.11 -80.86 8.07
N ALA A 28 -14.24 -81.37 7.19
CA ALA A 28 -13.20 -80.57 6.54
C ALA A 28 -13.76 -79.47 5.63
N THR A 29 -14.87 -79.74 4.92
CA THR A 29 -15.56 -78.70 4.13
C THR A 29 -16.23 -77.66 5.01
N GLU A 30 -16.81 -78.03 6.15
CA GLU A 30 -17.41 -77.08 7.10
C GLU A 30 -16.34 -76.16 7.71
N GLU A 31 -15.17 -76.69 8.05
CA GLU A 31 -14.02 -75.87 8.49
C GLU A 31 -13.50 -74.93 7.40
N ALA A 32 -13.37 -75.41 6.16
CA ALA A 32 -12.94 -74.59 5.03
C ALA A 32 -13.93 -73.46 4.71
N ILE A 33 -15.24 -73.73 4.81
CA ILE A 33 -16.28 -72.71 4.65
C ILE A 33 -16.14 -71.65 5.75
N LYS A 34 -15.98 -72.06 7.00
CA LYS A 34 -15.83 -71.13 8.12
C LYS A 34 -14.59 -70.26 7.98
N GLU A 35 -13.47 -70.82 7.56
CA GLU A 35 -12.24 -70.06 7.32
C GLU A 35 -12.40 -69.07 6.15
N ALA A 36 -13.14 -69.44 5.10
CA ALA A 36 -13.47 -68.55 4.00
C ALA A 36 -14.38 -67.40 4.44
N GLU A 37 -15.39 -67.67 5.27
CA GLU A 37 -16.26 -66.66 5.87
C GLU A 37 -15.49 -65.68 6.77
N ASP A 38 -14.57 -66.19 7.60
CA ASP A 38 -13.74 -65.35 8.47
C ASP A 38 -12.80 -64.46 7.67
N ARG A 39 -12.21 -64.98 6.58
CA ARG A 39 -11.41 -64.17 5.65
C ARG A 39 -12.25 -63.12 4.93
N ALA A 40 -13.46 -63.46 4.50
CA ALA A 40 -14.37 -62.53 3.84
C ALA A 40 -14.74 -61.36 4.77
N LYS A 41 -15.12 -61.65 6.03
CA LYS A 41 -15.40 -60.61 7.05
C LYS A 41 -14.18 -59.73 7.32
N ALA A 42 -12.99 -60.32 7.42
CA ALA A 42 -11.77 -59.53 7.60
C ALA A 42 -11.45 -58.63 6.39
N ALA A 43 -11.78 -59.07 5.18
CA ALA A 43 -11.64 -58.25 3.97
C ALA A 43 -12.67 -57.11 3.93
N GLU A 44 -13.92 -57.36 4.32
CA GLU A 44 -14.98 -56.34 4.42
C GLU A 44 -14.61 -55.27 5.45
N GLU A 45 -14.15 -55.64 6.64
CA GLU A 45 -13.71 -54.69 7.66
C GLU A 45 -12.51 -53.85 7.18
N ARG A 46 -11.57 -54.45 6.45
CA ARG A 46 -10.45 -53.70 5.85
C ARG A 46 -10.91 -52.73 4.77
N ALA A 47 -11.87 -53.14 3.92
CA ALA A 47 -12.43 -52.27 2.90
C ALA A 47 -13.14 -51.07 3.54
N ARG A 48 -13.97 -51.32 4.57
CA ARG A 48 -14.65 -50.26 5.32
C ARG A 48 -13.68 -49.27 5.96
N LEU A 49 -12.60 -49.77 6.58
CA LEU A 49 -11.56 -48.90 7.15
C LEU A 49 -10.81 -48.10 6.08
N ALA A 50 -10.63 -48.66 4.88
CA ALA A 50 -10.01 -47.94 3.77
C ALA A 50 -10.93 -46.82 3.25
N GLU A 51 -12.24 -47.09 3.14
CA GLU A 51 -13.25 -46.08 2.78
C GLU A 51 -13.32 -44.95 3.80
N GLU A 52 -13.30 -45.27 5.11
CA GLU A 52 -13.28 -44.25 6.16
C GLU A 52 -12.03 -43.36 6.09
N LYS A 53 -10.86 -43.95 5.82
CA LYS A 53 -9.62 -43.20 5.63
C LYS A 53 -9.64 -42.34 4.38
N LEU A 54 -10.24 -42.82 3.29
CA LEU A 54 -10.41 -42.04 2.06
C LEU A 54 -11.33 -40.85 2.30
N SER A 55 -12.48 -41.07 2.95
CA SER A 55 -13.40 -39.98 3.31
C SER A 55 -12.71 -38.91 4.15
N PHE A 56 -11.92 -39.32 5.15
CA PHE A 56 -11.17 -38.38 5.97
C PHE A 56 -10.12 -37.59 5.15
N ALA A 57 -9.41 -38.26 4.24
CA ALA A 57 -8.46 -37.59 3.36
C ALA A 57 -9.14 -36.59 2.41
N GLU A 58 -10.30 -36.94 1.85
CA GLU A 58 -11.10 -36.04 1.01
C GLU A 58 -11.56 -34.79 1.77
N ASP A 59 -11.99 -34.95 3.03
CA ASP A 59 -12.36 -33.81 3.88
C ASP A 59 -11.17 -32.89 4.17
N TRP A 60 -9.99 -33.46 4.38
CA TRP A 60 -8.76 -32.67 4.54
C TRP A 60 -8.36 -31.92 3.29
N VAL A 61 -8.46 -32.55 2.11
CA VAL A 61 -8.19 -31.90 0.83
C VAL A 61 -9.15 -30.75 0.62
N ARG A 62 -10.46 -30.97 0.82
CA ARG A 62 -11.48 -29.92 0.68
C ARG A 62 -11.23 -28.75 1.62
N LYS A 63 -10.83 -29.02 2.87
CA LYS A 63 -10.48 -27.97 3.82
C LYS A 63 -9.24 -27.19 3.37
N ALA A 64 -8.20 -27.88 2.90
CA ALA A 64 -6.99 -27.23 2.41
C ALA A 64 -7.26 -26.37 1.15
N GLU A 65 -8.16 -26.80 0.28
CA GLU A 65 -8.63 -26.01 -0.87
C GLU A 65 -9.36 -24.74 -0.40
N GLN A 66 -10.28 -24.86 0.55
CA GLN A 66 -10.98 -23.71 1.13
C GLN A 66 -10.01 -22.72 1.79
N ASP A 67 -9.08 -23.23 2.61
CA ASP A 67 -8.06 -22.41 3.28
C ASP A 67 -7.18 -21.68 2.23
N ALA A 68 -6.88 -22.34 1.10
CA ALA A 68 -6.12 -21.73 0.00
C ALA A 68 -6.91 -20.63 -0.72
N GLU A 69 -8.20 -20.84 -1.00
CA GLU A 69 -9.08 -19.82 -1.61
C GLU A 69 -9.24 -18.59 -0.71
N GLU A 70 -9.39 -18.80 0.61
CA GLU A 70 -9.45 -17.72 1.60
C GLU A 70 -8.12 -16.95 1.66
N ALA A 71 -6.99 -17.65 1.59
CA ALA A 71 -5.67 -17.03 1.55
C ALA A 71 -5.44 -16.23 0.26
N GLU A 72 -5.87 -16.74 -0.90
CA GLU A 72 -5.80 -16.02 -2.17
C GLU A 72 -6.67 -14.76 -2.16
N SER A 73 -7.90 -14.85 -1.65
CA SER A 73 -8.80 -13.71 -1.50
C SER A 73 -8.19 -12.64 -0.61
N SER A 74 -7.65 -13.04 0.54
CA SER A 74 -6.96 -12.13 1.47
C SER A 74 -5.74 -11.45 0.83
N ARG A 75 -4.96 -12.18 0.02
CA ARG A 75 -3.82 -11.62 -0.72
C ARG A 75 -4.26 -10.62 -1.77
N TRP A 76 -5.36 -10.89 -2.46
CA TRP A 76 -5.93 -9.97 -3.45
C TRP A 76 -6.39 -8.66 -2.79
N GLU A 77 -7.15 -8.76 -1.69
CA GLU A 77 -7.59 -7.59 -0.92
C GLU A 77 -6.41 -6.75 -0.41
N MET A 78 -5.36 -7.41 0.10
CA MET A 78 -4.15 -6.72 0.54
C MET A 78 -3.43 -6.01 -0.61
N ALA A 79 -3.35 -6.64 -1.79
CA ALA A 79 -2.76 -6.02 -2.97
C ALA A 79 -3.58 -4.82 -3.46
N GLU A 80 -4.91 -4.90 -3.42
CA GLU A 80 -5.79 -3.80 -3.76
C GLU A 80 -5.64 -2.63 -2.78
N ALA A 81 -5.59 -2.91 -1.47
CA ALA A 81 -5.35 -1.92 -0.44
C ALA A 81 -3.99 -1.24 -0.60
N MET A 82 -2.93 -1.99 -0.91
CA MET A 82 -1.59 -1.45 -1.15
C MET A 82 -1.56 -0.55 -2.39
N ASN A 83 -2.16 -0.99 -3.49
CA ASN A 83 -2.29 -0.17 -4.70
C ASN A 83 -3.09 1.11 -4.46
N LYS A 84 -4.13 1.06 -3.62
CA LYS A 84 -4.89 2.25 -3.23
C LYS A 84 -4.02 3.20 -2.41
N ALA A 85 -3.32 2.70 -1.39
CA ALA A 85 -2.42 3.50 -0.56
C ALA A 85 -1.31 4.17 -1.37
N GLU A 86 -0.75 3.50 -2.38
CA GLU A 86 0.25 4.08 -3.28
C GLU A 86 -0.33 5.23 -4.12
N ARG A 87 -1.57 5.08 -4.63
CA ARG A 87 -2.27 6.18 -5.33
C ARG A 87 -2.53 7.37 -4.42
N ASP A 88 -2.96 7.10 -3.19
CA ASP A 88 -3.25 8.17 -2.22
C ASP A 88 -1.95 8.92 -1.85
N LEU A 89 -0.85 8.20 -1.63
CA LEU A 89 0.47 8.79 -1.36
C LEU A 89 1.01 9.62 -2.53
N THR A 90 0.85 9.13 -3.76
CA THR A 90 1.28 9.87 -4.96
C THR A 90 0.44 11.12 -5.18
N SER A 91 -0.87 11.06 -4.94
CA SER A 91 -1.75 12.23 -4.97
C SER A 91 -1.36 13.26 -3.90
N ALA A 92 -1.20 12.83 -2.65
CA ALA A 92 -0.81 13.70 -1.54
C ALA A 92 0.55 14.37 -1.78
N ARG A 93 1.51 13.63 -2.37
CA ARG A 93 2.80 14.20 -2.75
C ARG A 93 2.66 15.28 -3.82
N ALA A 94 1.86 15.04 -4.86
CA ALA A 94 1.63 16.02 -5.91
C ALA A 94 0.93 17.28 -5.38
N GLU A 95 -0.01 17.12 -4.44
CA GLU A 95 -0.66 18.25 -3.75
C GLU A 95 0.33 19.05 -2.89
N HIS A 96 1.19 18.36 -2.14
CA HIS A 96 2.23 19.00 -1.35
C HIS A 96 3.25 19.75 -2.22
N GLU A 97 3.66 19.19 -3.36
CA GLU A 97 4.54 19.87 -4.32
C GLU A 97 3.89 21.15 -4.87
N ARG A 98 2.59 21.12 -5.24
CA ARG A 98 1.84 22.31 -5.65
C ARG A 98 1.73 23.35 -4.53
N TYR A 99 1.49 22.90 -3.30
CA TYR A 99 1.45 23.80 -2.14
C TYR A 99 2.78 24.53 -1.95
N LEU A 100 3.91 23.81 -2.05
CA LEU A 100 5.24 24.41 -1.96
C LEU A 100 5.48 25.43 -3.08
N GLU A 101 5.06 25.16 -4.32
CA GLU A 101 5.16 26.12 -5.41
C GLU A 101 4.42 27.42 -5.12
N VAL A 102 3.19 27.32 -4.59
CA VAL A 102 2.39 28.48 -4.21
C VAL A 102 3.05 29.29 -3.09
N VAL A 103 3.55 28.60 -2.04
CA VAL A 103 4.22 29.26 -0.92
C VAL A 103 5.50 29.96 -1.38
N LEU A 104 6.31 29.32 -2.22
CA LEU A 104 7.53 29.93 -2.76
C LEU A 104 7.22 31.12 -3.67
N LEU A 105 6.16 31.04 -4.48
CA LEU A 105 5.72 32.15 -5.31
C LEU A 105 5.25 33.33 -4.46
N ALA A 106 4.48 33.08 -3.40
CA ALA A 106 4.03 34.11 -2.46
C ALA A 106 5.21 34.77 -1.75
N ALA A 107 6.16 33.98 -1.24
CA ALA A 107 7.37 34.50 -0.60
C ALA A 107 8.21 35.36 -1.57
N ARG A 108 8.31 34.94 -2.84
CA ARG A 108 9.00 35.73 -3.88
C ARG A 108 8.26 37.03 -4.18
N ALA A 109 6.93 37.00 -4.29
CA ALA A 109 6.14 38.20 -4.51
C ALA A 109 6.33 39.21 -3.38
N GLN A 110 6.28 38.75 -2.13
CA GLN A 110 6.52 39.58 -0.95
C GLN A 110 7.93 40.19 -0.97
N ALA A 111 8.98 39.40 -1.28
CA ALA A 111 10.34 39.91 -1.36
C ALA A 111 10.51 40.98 -2.47
N VAL A 112 9.79 40.84 -3.59
CA VAL A 112 9.77 41.87 -4.64
C VAL A 112 9.07 43.14 -4.17
N GLU A 113 7.93 43.00 -3.47
CA GLU A 113 7.23 44.15 -2.89
C GLU A 113 8.11 44.91 -1.88
N GLU A 114 8.77 44.19 -0.96
CA GLU A 114 9.72 44.78 -0.01
C GLU A 114 10.89 45.47 -0.72
N TYR A 115 11.43 44.87 -1.78
CA TYR A 115 12.50 45.49 -2.58
C TYR A 115 12.03 46.76 -3.30
N LEU A 116 10.84 46.76 -3.91
CA LEU A 116 10.27 47.94 -4.58
C LEU A 116 9.99 49.08 -3.59
N GLN A 117 9.71 48.75 -2.33
CA GLN A 117 9.52 49.74 -1.26
C GLN A 117 10.83 50.22 -0.64
N SER A 118 11.96 49.55 -0.90
CA SER A 118 13.26 49.90 -0.34
C SER A 118 13.78 51.26 -0.83
N GLU A 119 14.43 52.00 0.07
CA GLU A 119 15.07 53.27 -0.27
C GLU A 119 16.19 53.10 -1.29
N ASP A 120 16.92 51.99 -1.26
CA ASP A 120 17.96 51.67 -2.23
C ASP A 120 17.40 51.59 -3.66
N PHE A 121 16.23 50.95 -3.84
CA PHE A 121 15.57 50.90 -5.14
C PHE A 121 15.11 52.29 -5.60
N LYS A 122 14.50 53.08 -4.71
CA LYS A 122 14.07 54.45 -5.02
C LYS A 122 15.26 55.33 -5.41
N ALA A 123 16.34 55.29 -4.65
CA ALA A 123 17.57 56.04 -4.92
C ALA A 123 18.15 55.65 -6.29
N ARG A 124 18.23 54.35 -6.59
CA ARG A 124 18.70 53.87 -7.89
C ARG A 124 17.80 54.33 -9.03
N LEU A 125 16.48 54.27 -8.87
CA LEU A 125 15.52 54.71 -9.89
C LEU A 125 15.68 56.21 -10.19
N VAL A 126 15.86 57.03 -9.15
CA VAL A 126 16.13 58.47 -9.30
C VAL A 126 17.43 58.70 -10.08
N THR A 127 18.51 58.00 -9.72
CA THR A 127 19.81 58.11 -10.41
C THR A 127 19.69 57.74 -11.89
N GLU A 128 19.10 56.57 -12.21
CA GLU A 128 18.93 56.11 -13.59
C GLU A 128 18.05 57.07 -14.41
N TYR A 129 16.98 57.63 -13.82
CA TYR A 129 16.14 58.64 -14.47
C TYR A 129 16.92 59.93 -14.78
N GLN A 130 17.70 60.43 -13.81
CA GLN A 130 18.49 61.64 -13.98
C GLN A 130 19.58 61.46 -15.06
N GLU A 131 20.26 60.32 -15.07
CA GLU A 131 21.24 59.98 -16.12
C GLU A 131 20.58 59.93 -17.50
N GLY A 132 19.44 59.25 -17.63
CA GLY A 132 18.70 59.19 -18.90
C GLY A 132 18.25 60.57 -19.41
N MET A 133 17.83 61.46 -18.51
CA MET A 133 17.48 62.85 -18.87
C MET A 133 18.71 63.65 -19.32
N ARG A 134 19.88 63.44 -18.70
CA ARG A 134 21.14 64.06 -19.13
C ARG A 134 21.56 63.57 -20.51
N ASP A 135 21.51 62.26 -20.76
CA ASP A 135 21.81 61.67 -22.06
C ASP A 135 20.88 62.18 -23.16
N MET A 136 19.59 62.30 -22.85
CA MET A 136 18.59 62.83 -23.78
C MET A 136 18.85 64.31 -24.12
N LYS A 137 19.13 65.14 -23.11
CA LYS A 137 19.53 66.55 -23.29
C LYS A 137 20.76 66.64 -24.21
N ALA A 138 21.81 65.85 -23.93
CA ALA A 138 23.01 65.80 -24.75
C ALA A 138 22.72 65.36 -26.20
N GLY A 139 21.87 64.34 -26.38
CA GLY A 139 21.41 63.88 -27.70
C GLY A 139 20.62 64.94 -28.49
N PHE A 140 19.72 65.67 -27.84
CA PHE A 140 18.97 66.75 -28.48
C PHE A 140 19.87 67.93 -28.86
N ILE A 141 20.77 68.34 -27.97
CA ILE A 141 21.73 69.42 -28.23
C ILE A 141 22.68 69.05 -29.39
N THR A 142 23.18 67.82 -29.41
CA THR A 142 24.08 67.35 -30.48
C THR A 142 23.39 67.28 -31.83
N THR A 143 22.11 66.88 -31.86
CA THR A 143 21.33 66.81 -33.10
C THR A 143 20.84 68.17 -33.56
N ASN A 144 20.57 69.09 -32.63
CA ASN A 144 20.12 70.44 -32.91
C ASN A 144 20.79 71.46 -31.97
N PRO A 145 21.91 72.07 -32.41
CA PRO A 145 22.70 72.99 -31.59
C PRO A 145 21.94 74.24 -31.12
N SER A 146 20.84 74.61 -31.78
CA SER A 146 20.02 75.77 -31.36
C SER A 146 19.24 75.52 -30.05
N LEU A 147 19.09 74.26 -29.64
CA LEU A 147 18.40 73.89 -28.39
C LEU A 147 19.28 74.08 -27.14
N VAL A 148 20.53 74.50 -27.28
CA VAL A 148 21.41 74.85 -26.15
C VAL A 148 20.85 76.03 -25.34
N GLU A 149 20.13 76.94 -25.99
CA GLU A 149 19.54 78.12 -25.35
C GLU A 149 18.17 77.86 -24.70
N VAL A 150 17.63 76.64 -24.87
CA VAL A 150 16.39 76.24 -24.19
C VAL A 150 16.67 76.06 -22.70
N ASP A 151 15.74 76.50 -21.86
CA ASP A 151 15.84 76.32 -20.42
C ASP A 151 15.72 74.84 -20.05
N TRP A 152 16.88 74.24 -19.75
CA TRP A 152 17.00 72.86 -19.26
C TRP A 152 17.20 72.79 -17.75
N SER A 153 16.83 73.83 -16.99
CA SER A 153 16.99 73.88 -15.52
C SER A 153 16.24 72.76 -14.78
N PHE A 154 15.28 72.12 -15.42
CA PHE A 154 14.59 70.93 -14.90
C PHE A 154 15.41 69.64 -15.02
N VAL A 155 16.52 69.63 -15.77
CA VAL A 155 17.47 68.51 -15.85
C VAL A 155 18.64 68.80 -14.92
N PRO A 156 18.83 68.03 -13.83
CA PRO A 156 19.88 68.30 -12.86
C PRO A 156 21.27 68.18 -13.51
N GLU A 157 22.13 69.18 -13.26
CA GLU A 157 23.51 69.19 -13.74
C GLU A 157 24.43 68.41 -12.79
N GLU A 158 25.53 67.87 -13.33
CA GLU A 158 26.51 67.03 -12.62
C GLU A 158 27.12 67.77 -11.41
N SER A 159 26.49 67.78 -10.23
CA SER A 159 27.12 67.99 -8.90
C SER A 159 26.16 68.29 -7.75
N GLU A 160 24.86 68.48 -7.98
CA GLU A 160 23.92 68.49 -6.85
C GLU A 160 23.64 67.05 -6.42
N GLU A 161 24.55 66.51 -5.63
CA GLU A 161 24.33 65.34 -4.78
C GLU A 161 23.22 65.71 -3.79
N ILE A 162 21.97 65.62 -4.26
CA ILE A 162 20.79 65.80 -3.43
C ILE A 162 20.83 64.66 -2.43
N ALA A 163 21.25 64.96 -1.21
CA ALA A 163 21.05 64.09 -0.06
C ALA A 163 19.56 63.76 0.00
N ALA A 164 19.20 62.55 -0.43
CA ALA A 164 17.83 62.06 -0.54
C ALA A 164 17.24 61.74 0.85
N GLU A 165 17.49 62.59 1.87
CA GLU A 165 17.06 62.32 3.25
C GLU A 165 15.74 63.00 3.65
N GLU A 166 15.22 64.03 2.99
CA GLU A 166 14.06 64.77 3.55
C GLU A 166 13.10 65.39 2.51
N ALA A 167 12.52 64.62 1.58
CA ALA A 167 11.46 65.17 0.71
C ALA A 167 10.36 64.18 0.30
N PHE A 168 10.05 63.17 1.12
CA PHE A 168 8.85 62.37 0.94
C PHE A 168 8.02 62.39 2.24
N GLU A 169 7.50 63.57 2.58
CA GLU A 169 6.44 63.72 3.58
C GLU A 169 5.18 62.95 3.14
N GLU A 170 4.87 61.94 3.95
CA GLU A 170 3.55 61.36 4.26
C GLU A 170 2.39 61.66 3.29
N GLY A 171 2.24 60.80 2.28
CA GLY A 171 0.95 60.54 1.65
C GLY A 171 0.37 59.24 2.18
N GLU A 172 -0.46 59.29 3.22
CA GLU A 172 -1.26 58.16 3.69
C GLU A 172 -2.15 57.63 2.54
N VAL A 173 -1.75 56.54 1.88
CA VAL A 173 -2.64 55.78 1.01
C VAL A 173 -3.26 54.65 1.84
N SER A 174 -4.34 55.00 2.53
CA SER A 174 -5.29 54.05 3.11
C SER A 174 -5.96 53.27 1.96
N GLY A 175 -5.40 52.12 1.63
CA GLY A 175 -5.91 51.19 0.62
C GLY A 175 -5.74 49.74 1.06
N ALA A 176 -6.25 49.40 2.25
CA ALA A 176 -6.37 48.00 2.66
C ALA A 176 -7.35 47.28 1.72
N ALA A 177 -6.82 46.51 0.77
CA ALA A 177 -7.60 45.56 0.02
C ALA A 177 -8.13 44.47 0.97
N PRO A 178 -9.44 44.16 0.97
CA PRO A 178 -9.97 43.08 1.81
C PRO A 178 -9.37 41.74 1.33
N LEU A 179 -8.80 41.00 2.28
CA LEU A 179 -8.37 39.62 2.06
C LEU A 179 -9.59 38.77 1.63
N PRO A 180 -9.42 37.82 0.71
CA PRO A 180 -10.51 36.91 0.34
C PRO A 180 -10.92 36.04 1.54
N GLU A 181 -12.19 36.10 1.93
CA GLU A 181 -12.83 35.41 3.07
C GLU A 181 -12.88 33.87 2.98
N ASN A 182 -12.05 33.24 2.15
CA ASN A 182 -12.08 31.78 1.95
C ASN A 182 -10.86 31.05 2.56
N VAL A 183 -10.33 31.56 3.67
CA VAL A 183 -9.49 30.74 4.55
C VAL A 183 -10.44 29.96 5.44
N VAL A 184 -10.71 28.72 5.05
CA VAL A 184 -11.29 27.73 5.94
C VAL A 184 -10.32 27.59 7.11
N VAL A 185 -10.69 28.17 8.25
CA VAL A 185 -10.06 27.91 9.54
C VAL A 185 -10.32 26.43 9.82
N LEU A 186 -9.32 25.59 9.58
CA LEU A 186 -9.25 24.25 10.17
C LEU A 186 -8.96 24.45 11.66
N ASP A 187 -10.00 24.73 12.43
CA ASP A 187 -10.03 24.50 13.87
C ASP A 187 -9.95 22.99 14.08
N ASP A 188 -8.73 22.48 14.24
CA ASP A 188 -8.40 21.58 15.34
C ASP A 188 -6.89 21.34 15.37
N PRO A 189 -6.18 21.75 16.44
CA PRO A 189 -4.83 21.25 16.68
C PRO A 189 -4.94 19.76 17.01
N VAL A 190 -4.50 18.90 16.08
CA VAL A 190 -4.24 17.49 16.38
C VAL A 190 -3.21 17.45 17.52
N GLN A 191 -3.69 17.10 18.72
CA GLN A 191 -2.85 16.89 19.89
C GLN A 191 -1.84 15.78 19.57
N PRO A 192 -0.52 16.00 19.76
CA PRO A 192 0.45 14.91 19.69
C PRO A 192 0.38 14.13 21.00
N ASP A 193 -0.64 13.30 21.15
CA ASP A 193 -0.76 12.42 22.30
C ASP A 193 -0.29 11.01 21.96
N VAL A 194 0.67 10.58 22.77
CA VAL A 194 1.10 9.20 23.03
C VAL A 194 2.01 8.56 21.98
N LEU A 195 3.31 8.74 22.22
CA LEU A 195 4.35 7.75 21.94
C LEU A 195 3.95 6.38 22.52
N GLU A 196 3.39 5.50 21.70
CA GLU A 196 3.31 4.08 22.04
C GLU A 196 4.73 3.50 22.03
N GLN A 197 5.15 3.03 23.21
CA GLN A 197 6.43 2.36 23.41
C GLN A 197 6.50 1.08 22.57
N PRO A 198 7.69 0.68 22.08
CA PRO A 198 7.86 -0.61 21.44
C PRO A 198 7.59 -1.73 22.45
N VAL A 199 6.52 -2.49 22.20
CA VAL A 199 6.23 -3.73 22.92
C VAL A 199 7.35 -4.71 22.63
N THR A 200 8.21 -4.93 23.62
CA THR A 200 9.22 -5.99 23.58
C THR A 200 8.53 -7.34 23.73
N HIS A 201 8.25 -8.01 22.60
CA HIS A 201 7.90 -9.42 22.62
C HIS A 201 9.10 -10.24 23.10
N LYS A 202 9.07 -10.65 24.37
CA LYS A 202 9.93 -11.71 24.89
C LYS A 202 9.61 -13.01 24.15
N GLN A 203 10.57 -13.53 23.39
CA GLN A 203 10.55 -14.91 22.90
C GLN A 203 10.46 -15.89 24.08
N PRO A 204 9.56 -16.89 24.03
CA PRO A 204 9.60 -17.99 24.98
C PRO A 204 10.81 -18.88 24.69
N VAL A 205 11.63 -19.09 25.72
CA VAL A 205 12.74 -20.05 25.73
C VAL A 205 12.14 -21.47 25.80
N PRO A 206 12.57 -22.42 24.94
CA PRO A 206 12.11 -23.81 25.03
C PRO A 206 12.75 -24.52 26.25
N PRO A 207 12.01 -25.40 26.95
CA PRO A 207 12.57 -26.19 28.04
C PRO A 207 13.52 -27.28 27.52
N GLU A 208 14.63 -27.47 28.23
CA GLU A 208 15.56 -28.61 28.09
C GLU A 208 14.94 -29.94 28.55
#